data_AF-A0A1H7YZ52-F1
#
_entry.id   AF-A0A1H7YZ52-F1
#
_cell.length_a   1.000
_cell.length_b   1.000
_cell.length_c   1.000
_cell.angle_alpha   90.00
_cell.angle_beta   90.00
_cell.angle_gamma   90.00
#
_symmetry.space_group_name_H-M   'P 1'
#
loop_
_entity.id
_entity.type
_entity.pdbx_description
1 polymer ?
#
loop_
_entity_poly.entity_id
_entity_poly.type
_entity_poly.pdbx_seq_one_letter_code
_entity_poly.pdbx_strand_id
1 'polypeptide(L)'
;MINDEYFLAALRLAAGNDPIPGHVSAAAREAYDLRVPGAVTADPAERPVARAERGENGSHSVRFVAAGLTFDLEVTVGDGLIDVTGQVFPNPGEGAHVDVRTPHLTLTRRLADTGEFAVTGLPPGWLSVVCHRPGHAPVQTRWVRIRP
;
A
#
# COMPACT_ATOMS: atom_id res chain seq x y z
N MET A 1 -31.02 22.10 42.74
CA MET A 1 -31.05 20.94 41.83
C MET A 1 -30.70 21.49 40.46
N ILE A 2 -29.49 21.21 39.95
CA ILE A 2 -29.14 21.64 38.58
C ILE A 2 -30.08 20.87 37.64
N ASN A 3 -30.70 21.56 36.69
CA ASN A 3 -31.54 20.90 35.70
C ASN A 3 -30.60 20.15 34.73
N ASP A 4 -30.77 18.83 34.63
CA ASP A 4 -29.94 17.90 33.85
C ASP A 4 -29.75 18.34 32.40
N GLU A 5 -30.73 19.04 31.83
CA GLU A 5 -30.67 19.58 30.47
C GLU A 5 -29.62 20.69 30.34
N TYR A 6 -29.51 21.57 31.34
CA TYR A 6 -28.47 22.60 31.38
C TYR A 6 -27.08 22.00 31.63
N PHE A 7 -27.00 20.91 32.39
CA PHE A 7 -25.74 20.21 32.61
C PHE A 7 -25.24 19.53 31.34
N LEU A 8 -26.12 18.88 30.59
CA LEU A 8 -25.78 18.29 29.28
C LEU A 8 -25.43 19.35 28.23
N ALA A 9 -26.10 20.50 28.24
CA ALA A 9 -25.74 21.62 27.37
C ALA A 9 -24.35 22.19 27.73
N ALA A 10 -24.05 22.36 29.01
CA ALA A 10 -22.74 22.82 29.49
C ALA A 10 -21.62 21.82 29.15
N LEU A 11 -21.87 20.51 29.27
CA LEU A 11 -20.91 19.48 28.86
C LEU A 11 -20.67 19.49 27.35
N ARG A 12 -21.69 19.71 26.52
CA ARG A 12 -21.53 19.83 25.06
C ARG A 12 -20.78 21.10 24.66
N LEU A 13 -20.99 22.21 25.38
CA LEU A 13 -20.23 23.46 25.22
C LEU A 13 -18.78 23.30 25.67
N ALA A 14 -18.53 22.61 26.80
CA ALA A 14 -17.18 22.36 27.33
C ALA A 14 -16.41 21.28 26.53
N ALA A 15 -17.12 20.31 25.95
CA ALA A 15 -16.57 19.35 25.00
C ALA A 15 -16.38 19.96 23.59
N GLY A 16 -16.73 21.23 23.41
CA GLY A 16 -16.58 21.96 22.16
C GLY A 16 -15.12 22.33 21.88
N ASN A 17 -14.57 21.70 20.84
CA ASN A 17 -13.30 22.01 20.16
C ASN A 17 -12.03 21.86 21.01
N ASP A 18 -11.67 20.64 21.37
CA ASP A 18 -10.24 20.32 21.44
C ASP A 18 -9.68 20.39 20.00
N PRO A 19 -8.74 21.31 19.67
CA PRO A 19 -8.15 21.34 18.35
C PRO A 19 -7.46 20.01 18.05
N ILE A 20 -7.58 19.52 16.81
CA ILE A 20 -6.87 18.31 16.39
C ILE A 20 -5.39 18.49 16.72
N PRO A 21 -4.77 17.60 17.52
CA PRO A 21 -3.36 17.70 17.85
C PRO A 21 -2.51 17.85 16.60
N GLY A 22 -1.54 18.77 16.62
CA GLY A 22 -0.78 19.13 15.43
C GLY A 22 -0.11 17.93 14.74
N HIS A 23 0.36 16.95 15.52
CA HIS A 23 0.97 15.73 15.00
C HIS A 23 0.00 14.84 14.20
N VAL A 24 -1.28 14.78 14.58
CA VAL A 24 -2.29 14.03 13.81
C VAL A 24 -2.53 14.69 12.46
N SER A 25 -2.63 16.02 12.45
CA SER A 25 -2.79 16.78 11.21
C SER A 25 -1.54 16.69 10.31
N ALA A 26 -0.36 16.66 10.89
CA ALA A 26 0.89 16.44 10.14
C ALA A 26 0.92 15.04 9.51
N ALA A 27 0.68 13.99 10.31
CA ALA A 27 0.63 12.61 9.84
C ALA A 27 -0.43 12.39 8.76
N ALA A 28 -1.59 13.05 8.86
CA ALA A 28 -2.62 12.98 7.83
C ALA A 28 -2.17 13.58 6.49
N ARG A 29 -1.43 14.70 6.52
CA ARG A 29 -0.84 15.30 5.31
C ARG A 29 0.25 14.41 4.73
N GLU A 30 1.14 13.89 5.57
CA GLU A 30 2.19 12.95 5.14
C GLU A 30 1.57 11.70 4.49
N ALA A 31 0.53 11.12 5.08
CA ALA A 31 -0.19 10.00 4.50
C ALA A 31 -0.89 10.36 3.18
N TYR A 32 -1.44 11.58 3.08
CA TYR A 32 -2.03 12.07 1.84
C TYR A 32 -0.98 12.25 0.74
N ASP A 33 0.23 12.67 1.07
CA ASP A 33 1.34 12.83 0.12
C ASP A 33 1.84 11.48 -0.45
N LEU A 34 1.53 10.36 0.21
CA LEU A 34 1.81 9.02 -0.30
C LEU A 34 0.90 8.62 -1.48
N ARG A 35 -0.18 9.33 -1.76
CA ARG A 35 -1.08 9.02 -2.87
C ARG A 35 -0.38 9.21 -4.22
N VAL A 36 -0.77 8.44 -5.22
CA VAL A 36 -0.43 8.75 -6.62
C VAL A 36 -1.60 9.51 -7.25
N PRO A 37 -1.41 10.77 -7.71
CA PRO A 37 -2.46 11.52 -8.38
C PRO A 37 -3.06 10.76 -9.57
N GLY A 38 -4.38 10.66 -9.61
CA GLY A 38 -5.11 10.01 -10.71
C GLY A 38 -4.97 8.49 -10.77
N ALA A 39 -4.36 7.86 -9.77
CA ALA A 39 -4.22 6.40 -9.75
C ALA A 39 -5.52 5.68 -9.39
N VAL A 40 -5.72 4.52 -10.00
CA VAL A 40 -6.75 3.56 -9.59
C VAL A 40 -6.16 2.67 -8.50
N THR A 41 -6.82 2.59 -7.34
CA THR A 41 -6.36 1.75 -6.24
C THR A 41 -6.80 0.30 -6.43
N ALA A 42 -5.85 -0.64 -6.41
CA ALA A 42 -6.09 -2.08 -6.45
C ALA A 42 -6.45 -2.62 -5.08
N ASP A 43 -7.53 -3.40 -5.04
CA ASP A 43 -8.04 -4.01 -3.82
C ASP A 43 -7.39 -5.38 -3.58
N PRO A 44 -7.14 -5.75 -2.31
CA PRO A 44 -6.70 -7.10 -1.97
C PRO A 44 -7.71 -8.13 -2.49
N ALA A 45 -7.21 -9.21 -3.06
CA ALA A 45 -8.01 -10.33 -3.51
C ALA A 45 -7.48 -11.64 -2.94
N GLU A 46 -8.35 -12.64 -2.83
CA GLU A 46 -7.94 -13.98 -2.43
C GLU A 46 -7.01 -14.57 -3.50
N ARG A 47 -5.88 -15.11 -3.06
CA ARG A 47 -5.01 -15.92 -3.91
C ARG A 47 -5.56 -17.35 -3.89
N PRO A 48 -5.83 -17.98 -5.05
CA PRO A 48 -6.12 -19.41 -5.09
C PRO A 48 -4.96 -20.13 -4.40
N VAL A 49 -5.27 -21.00 -3.45
CA VAL A 49 -4.26 -21.77 -2.72
C VAL A 49 -3.60 -22.75 -3.70
N ALA A 50 -2.59 -22.29 -4.44
CA ALA A 50 -1.67 -23.18 -5.10
C ALA A 50 -0.95 -23.95 -3.99
N ARG A 51 -0.98 -25.28 -4.09
CA ARG A 51 -0.36 -26.25 -3.18
C ARG A 51 0.89 -25.64 -2.54
N ALA A 52 0.80 -25.36 -1.24
CA ALA A 52 1.78 -24.64 -0.46
C ALA A 52 3.21 -25.07 -0.84
N GLU A 53 3.90 -24.22 -1.60
CA GLU A 53 5.34 -24.21 -1.59
C GLU A 53 5.69 -23.79 -0.16
N ARG A 54 6.35 -24.68 0.58
CA ARG A 54 6.86 -24.40 1.91
C ARG A 54 7.97 -23.37 1.77
N GLY A 55 7.59 -22.10 1.61
CA GLY A 55 8.48 -20.99 1.89
C GLY A 55 8.85 -21.08 3.37
N GLU A 56 10.14 -21.03 3.65
CA GLU A 56 10.68 -20.88 5.00
C GLU A 56 9.94 -19.76 5.74
N ASN A 57 9.79 -19.89 7.06
CA ASN A 57 9.20 -18.86 7.93
C ASN A 57 9.70 -17.46 7.53
N GLY A 58 8.89 -16.66 6.81
CA GLY A 58 9.28 -15.31 6.37
C GLY A 58 8.79 -14.84 5.00
N SER A 59 8.19 -15.69 4.15
CA SER A 59 7.58 -15.27 2.88
C SER A 59 6.10 -14.87 3.04
N HIS A 60 5.76 -13.64 2.62
CA HIS A 60 4.41 -13.09 2.61
C HIS A 60 3.93 -12.91 1.17
N SER A 61 2.91 -13.67 0.79
CA SER A 61 2.28 -13.57 -0.53
C SER A 61 0.96 -12.79 -0.46
N VAL A 62 0.79 -11.80 -1.34
CA VAL A 62 -0.43 -10.99 -1.43
C VAL A 62 -0.84 -10.76 -2.88
N ARG A 63 -2.15 -10.73 -3.12
CA ARG A 63 -2.73 -10.44 -4.44
C ARG A 63 -3.57 -9.18 -4.39
N PHE A 64 -3.48 -8.36 -5.44
CA PHE A 64 -4.36 -7.21 -5.65
C PHE A 64 -4.95 -7.20 -7.07
N VAL A 65 -6.13 -6.62 -7.21
CA VAL A 65 -6.81 -6.49 -8.51
C VAL A 65 -7.40 -5.09 -8.68
N ALA A 66 -7.13 -4.46 -9.83
CA ALA A 66 -7.89 -3.30 -10.32
C ALA A 66 -7.61 -3.02 -11.79
N ALA A 67 -8.56 -2.35 -12.46
CA ALA A 67 -8.41 -1.87 -13.83
C ALA A 67 -7.94 -2.95 -14.82
N GLY A 68 -8.40 -4.18 -14.63
CA GLY A 68 -8.04 -5.34 -15.44
C GLY A 68 -6.64 -5.90 -15.19
N LEU A 69 -5.89 -5.36 -14.22
CA LEU A 69 -4.59 -5.86 -13.79
C LEU A 69 -4.70 -6.62 -12.47
N THR A 70 -3.91 -7.68 -12.37
CA THR A 70 -3.65 -8.48 -11.18
C THR A 70 -2.19 -8.29 -10.79
N PHE A 71 -1.95 -8.02 -9.51
CA PHE A 71 -0.63 -7.93 -8.92
C PHE A 71 -0.48 -9.11 -7.99
N ASP A 72 0.42 -10.04 -8.31
CA ASP A 72 0.85 -11.08 -7.39
C ASP A 72 2.20 -10.67 -6.84
N LEU A 73 2.28 -10.45 -5.54
CA LEU A 73 3.50 -10.05 -4.85
C LEU A 73 3.91 -11.15 -3.88
N GLU A 74 5.20 -11.43 -3.85
CA GLU A 74 5.84 -12.21 -2.83
C GLU A 74 6.92 -11.36 -2.17
N VAL A 75 6.89 -11.35 -0.83
CA VAL A 75 7.80 -10.55 -0.02
C VAL A 75 8.56 -11.47 0.91
N THR A 76 9.88 -11.48 0.78
CA THR A 76 10.77 -12.26 1.63
C THR A 76 11.46 -11.32 2.62
N VAL A 77 11.45 -11.67 3.90
CA VAL A 77 12.16 -10.92 4.93
C VAL A 77 13.49 -11.61 5.27
N GLY A 78 14.60 -10.87 5.19
CA GLY A 78 15.94 -11.37 5.50
C GLY A 78 16.86 -10.25 5.98
N ASP A 79 17.69 -10.52 7.00
CA ASP A 79 18.69 -9.57 7.53
C ASP A 79 18.14 -8.16 7.88
N GLY A 80 16.88 -8.08 8.31
CA GLY A 80 16.22 -6.81 8.65
C GLY A 80 15.79 -5.96 7.44
N LEU A 81 15.90 -6.51 6.23
CA LEU A 81 15.44 -5.93 4.97
C LEU A 81 14.33 -6.80 4.36
N ILE A 82 13.64 -6.26 3.37
CA ILE A 82 12.67 -7.01 2.58
C ILE A 82 13.04 -7.02 1.11
N ASP A 83 12.89 -8.18 0.50
CA ASP A 83 12.97 -8.39 -0.94
C ASP A 83 11.57 -8.61 -1.47
N VAL A 84 11.24 -7.98 -2.59
CA VAL A 84 9.92 -8.03 -3.22
C VAL A 84 10.09 -8.56 -4.63
N THR A 85 9.48 -9.71 -4.89
CA THR A 85 9.25 -10.22 -6.24
C THR A 85 7.77 -10.05 -6.57
N GLY A 86 7.46 -9.76 -7.83
CA GLY A 86 6.07 -9.62 -8.21
C GLY A 86 5.83 -9.81 -9.69
N GLN A 87 4.56 -10.03 -10.01
CA GLN A 87 4.06 -10.17 -11.36
C GLN A 87 2.84 -9.28 -11.55
N VAL A 88 2.80 -8.56 -12.68
CA VAL A 88 1.63 -7.81 -13.15
C VAL A 88 1.04 -8.57 -14.34
N PHE A 89 -0.20 -9.05 -14.18
CA PHE A 89 -0.91 -9.83 -15.20
C PHE A 89 -2.27 -9.22 -15.55
N PRO A 90 -2.68 -9.16 -16.83
CA PRO A 90 -1.88 -9.44 -18.03
C PRO A 90 -0.72 -8.44 -18.18
N ASN A 91 0.25 -8.74 -19.06
CA ASN A 91 1.37 -7.83 -19.32
C ASN A 91 0.82 -6.43 -19.65
N PRO A 92 1.20 -5.39 -18.89
CA PRO A 92 0.67 -4.04 -19.02
C PRO A 92 1.10 -3.30 -20.30
N GLY A 93 1.96 -3.88 -21.13
CA GLY A 93 2.34 -3.40 -22.44
C GLY A 93 3.71 -2.75 -22.50
N GLU A 94 4.14 -2.40 -23.71
CA GLU A 94 5.45 -1.78 -23.95
C GLU A 94 5.57 -0.41 -23.24
N GLY A 95 6.75 -0.13 -22.69
CA GLY A 95 7.00 1.11 -21.94
C GLY A 95 6.39 1.15 -20.54
N ALA A 96 5.70 0.08 -20.11
CA ALA A 96 5.21 -0.05 -18.74
C ALA A 96 6.37 -0.26 -17.75
N HIS A 97 6.22 0.29 -16.56
CA HIS A 97 7.13 0.10 -15.44
C HIS A 97 6.37 0.05 -14.12
N VAL A 98 7.04 -0.41 -13.08
CA VAL A 98 6.52 -0.40 -11.73
C VAL A 98 7.39 0.42 -10.80
N ASP A 99 6.75 1.15 -9.91
CA ASP A 99 7.38 1.77 -8.75
C ASP A 99 7.06 0.93 -7.52
N VAL A 100 8.10 0.41 -6.87
CA VAL A 100 7.99 -0.28 -5.58
C VAL A 100 8.31 0.72 -4.48
N ARG A 101 7.31 1.01 -3.65
CA ARG A 101 7.28 2.17 -2.74
C ARG A 101 7.21 1.75 -1.28
N THR A 102 8.06 2.37 -0.48
CA THR A 102 7.91 2.48 0.97
C THR A 102 7.61 3.95 1.32
N PRO A 103 7.25 4.30 2.57
CA PRO A 103 7.05 5.70 2.94
C PRO A 103 8.25 6.62 2.70
N HIS A 104 9.47 6.05 2.59
CA HIS A 104 10.72 6.82 2.52
C HIS A 104 11.54 6.54 1.25
N LEU A 105 11.16 5.53 0.45
CA LEU A 105 11.92 5.09 -0.72
C LEU A 105 10.98 4.68 -1.86
N THR A 106 11.33 5.01 -3.09
CA THR A 106 10.67 4.49 -4.28
C THR A 106 11.72 3.96 -5.24
N LEU A 107 11.57 2.71 -5.67
CA LEU A 107 12.44 2.07 -6.65
C LEU A 107 11.65 1.70 -7.90
N THR A 108 12.06 2.26 -9.04
CA THR A 108 11.44 1.99 -10.34
C THR A 108 12.08 0.77 -11.01
N ARG A 109 11.27 -0.11 -11.58
CA ARG A 109 11.71 -1.27 -12.37
C ARG A 109 10.93 -1.36 -13.67
N ARG A 110 11.64 -1.66 -14.76
CA ARG A 110 11.00 -2.13 -15.98
C ARG A 110 10.49 -3.56 -15.74
N LEU A 111 9.33 -3.85 -16.29
CA LEU A 111 8.77 -5.19 -16.27
C LEU A 111 9.45 -6.05 -17.33
N ALA A 112 9.58 -7.34 -17.05
CA ALA A 112 9.88 -8.33 -18.09
C ALA A 112 8.71 -8.45 -19.08
N ASP A 113 8.93 -9.09 -20.23
CA ASP A 113 7.90 -9.33 -21.26
C ASP A 113 6.73 -10.19 -20.76
N THR A 114 6.90 -10.86 -19.63
CA THR A 114 5.90 -11.69 -18.94
C THR A 114 5.31 -11.00 -17.70
N GLY A 115 5.68 -9.74 -17.44
CA GLY A 115 5.11 -8.87 -16.40
C GLY A 115 5.79 -8.98 -15.03
N GLU A 116 6.90 -9.71 -14.90
CA GLU A 116 7.62 -9.87 -13.64
C GLU A 116 8.57 -8.71 -13.34
N PHE A 117 8.84 -8.52 -12.04
CA PHE A 117 9.84 -7.61 -11.51
C PHE A 117 10.39 -8.11 -10.17
N ALA A 118 11.56 -7.60 -9.80
CA ALA A 118 12.16 -7.83 -8.49
C ALA A 118 12.87 -6.58 -7.97
N VAL A 119 12.79 -6.38 -6.66
CA VAL A 119 13.50 -5.33 -5.92
C VAL A 119 14.03 -5.94 -4.63
N THR A 120 15.28 -5.65 -4.30
CA THR A 120 15.92 -6.15 -3.08
C THR A 120 16.36 -5.02 -2.16
N GLY A 121 16.48 -5.32 -0.87
CA GLY A 121 17.04 -4.41 0.12
C GLY A 121 16.14 -3.24 0.50
N LEU A 122 14.81 -3.41 0.47
CA LEU A 122 13.88 -2.38 0.93
C LEU A 122 13.81 -2.36 2.46
N PRO A 123 13.56 -1.18 3.07
CA PRO A 123 13.31 -1.11 4.50
C PRO A 123 11.99 -1.83 4.84
N PRO A 124 11.92 -2.56 5.98
CA PRO A 124 10.71 -3.24 6.40
C PRO A 124 9.60 -2.25 6.78
N GLY A 125 8.35 -2.72 6.76
CA GLY A 125 7.19 -1.92 7.13
C GLY A 125 6.15 -1.83 6.02
N TRP A 126 5.81 -0.62 5.60
CA TRP A 126 4.75 -0.39 4.62
C TRP A 126 5.28 -0.48 3.18
N LEU A 127 4.54 -1.20 2.34
CA LEU A 127 4.85 -1.41 0.93
C LEU A 127 3.63 -1.09 0.05
N SER A 128 3.85 -0.46 -1.10
CA SER A 128 2.87 -0.28 -2.18
C SER A 128 3.57 -0.42 -3.54
N VAL A 129 2.91 -1.03 -4.51
CA VAL A 129 3.40 -1.13 -5.89
C VAL A 129 2.52 -0.31 -6.80
N VAL A 130 3.11 0.47 -7.71
CA VAL A 130 2.38 1.29 -8.68
C VAL A 130 2.81 0.87 -10.08
N CYS A 131 1.88 0.42 -10.90
CA CYS A 131 2.12 0.18 -12.31
C CYS A 131 1.78 1.43 -13.13
N HIS A 132 2.73 1.87 -13.93
CA HIS A 132 2.60 2.97 -14.87
C HIS A 132 2.52 2.39 -16.28
N ARG A 133 1.50 2.82 -17.03
CA ARG A 133 1.25 2.41 -18.42
C ARG A 133 1.13 3.67 -19.29
N PRO A 134 1.84 3.77 -20.41
CA PRO A 134 1.70 4.90 -21.32
C PRO A 134 0.24 5.13 -21.72
N GLY A 135 -0.25 6.37 -21.57
CA GLY A 135 -1.62 6.73 -21.95
C GLY A 135 -2.74 6.28 -21.00
N HIS A 136 -2.43 5.61 -19.90
CA HIS A 136 -3.41 5.15 -18.91
C HIS A 136 -3.14 5.73 -17.52
N ALA A 137 -4.20 5.79 -16.70
CA ALA A 137 -4.07 6.07 -15.28
C ALA A 137 -3.16 5.02 -14.60
N PRO A 138 -2.25 5.43 -13.68
CA PRO A 138 -1.47 4.50 -12.89
C PRO A 138 -2.38 3.59 -12.06
N VAL A 139 -1.95 2.35 -11.80
CA VAL A 139 -2.67 1.42 -10.92
C VAL A 139 -1.80 1.18 -9.70
N GLN A 140 -2.30 1.54 -8.52
CA GLN A 140 -1.58 1.47 -7.25
C GLN A 140 -2.17 0.39 -6.36
N THR A 141 -1.38 -0.54 -5.82
CA THR A 141 -1.84 -1.41 -4.74
C THR A 141 -2.07 -0.61 -3.46
N ARG A 142 -3.04 -1.03 -2.63
CA ARG A 142 -3.11 -0.52 -1.27
C ARG A 142 -1.77 -0.72 -0.54
N TRP A 143 -1.50 0.19 0.40
CA TRP A 143 -0.38 0.03 1.31
C TRP A 143 -0.62 -1.20 2.20
N VAL A 144 0.33 -2.12 2.22
CA VAL A 144 0.32 -3.28 3.11
C VAL A 144 1.51 -3.25 4.04
N ARG A 145 1.28 -3.67 5.28
CA ARG A 145 2.33 -3.73 6.30
C ARG A 145 2.93 -5.12 6.32
N ILE A 146 4.18 -5.21 5.92
CA ILE A 146 5.01 -6.41 6.08
C ILE A 146 5.63 -6.34 7.46
N ARG A 147 5.40 -7.39 8.26
CA ARG A 147 6.03 -7.56 9.57
C ARG A 147 7.13 -8.60 9.44
N PRO A 148 8.32 -8.35 10.01
CA PRO A 148 9.31 -9.40 10.24
C PRO A 148 8.73 -10.53 11.10
#